data_AF-A0A8I2FWV9-F1
#
_entry.id   AF-A0A8I2FWV9-F1
#
_cell.length_a   1.000
_cell.length_b   1.000
_cell.length_c   1.000
_cell.angle_alpha   90.00
_cell.angle_beta   90.00
_cell.angle_gamma   90.00
#
_symmetry.space_group_name_H-M   'P 1'
#
loop_
_entity.id
_entity.type
_entity.pdbx_description
1 polymer ?
#
loop_
_entity_poly.entity_id
_entity_poly.type
_entity_poly.pdbx_seq_one_letter_code
_entity_poly.pdbx_strand_id
1 'polypeptide(L)'
;MKTIGIFKSNCPPGWTRLSAWDGKFLRGSPTYGGTGGDSQHYHTVNYPATTTTQVAANAKPLTGINSPPRYYVPHTHIHTLDIAEGNSSYAEYIPLCIDVVFCYLED
;
A
#
# COMPACT_ATOMS: atom_id res chain seq x y z
N MET A 1 -10.05 28.25 30.65
CA MET A 1 -10.29 27.31 29.52
C MET A 1 -9.04 27.34 28.64
N LYS A 2 -8.76 26.35 27.77
CA LYS A 2 -7.59 26.44 26.88
C LYS A 2 -8.01 26.96 25.50
N THR A 3 -7.47 28.11 25.12
CA THR A 3 -7.60 28.65 23.76
C THR A 3 -6.37 28.23 22.96
N ILE A 4 -6.58 27.71 21.73
CA ILE A 4 -5.49 27.27 20.84
C ILE A 4 -5.27 28.30 19.74
N GLY A 5 -4.01 28.65 19.51
CA GLY A 5 -3.57 29.55 18.44
C GLY A 5 -2.51 28.91 17.55
N ILE A 6 -2.51 29.28 16.27
CA ILE A 6 -1.57 28.80 15.25
C ILE A 6 -0.68 29.97 14.82
N PHE A 7 0.63 29.81 14.95
CA PHE A 7 1.61 30.87 14.70
C PHE A 7 2.70 30.40 13.73
N LYS A 8 3.41 31.34 13.09
CA LYS A 8 4.45 31.01 12.10
C LYS A 8 5.77 30.50 12.69
N SER A 9 6.15 30.91 13.91
CA SER A 9 7.46 30.54 14.46
C SER A 9 7.53 30.47 15.99
N ASN A 10 6.98 31.44 16.71
CA ASN A 10 7.08 31.52 18.16
C ASN A 10 5.73 31.83 18.77
N CYS A 11 5.53 31.33 19.99
CA CYS A 11 4.38 31.71 20.81
C CYS A 11 4.51 33.18 21.25
N PRO A 12 3.43 33.98 21.15
CA PRO A 12 3.41 35.32 21.73
C PRO A 12 3.60 35.30 23.26
N PRO A 13 3.95 36.44 23.89
CA PRO A 13 3.99 36.55 25.35
C PRO A 13 2.68 36.11 26.00
N GLY A 14 2.77 35.33 27.09
CA GLY A 14 1.63 34.75 27.79
C GLY A 14 1.12 33.42 27.21
N TRP A 15 1.53 33.05 26.00
CA TRP A 15 1.17 31.76 25.39
C TRP A 15 2.24 30.70 25.64
N THR A 16 1.80 29.46 25.85
CA THR A 16 2.69 28.31 26.04
C THR A 16 2.69 27.44 24.80
N ARG A 17 3.87 26.99 24.35
CA ARG A 17 4.00 26.10 23.17
C ARG A 17 3.42 24.73 23.46
N LEU A 18 2.65 24.20 22.51
CA LEU A 18 2.10 22.85 22.54
C LEU A 18 2.98 21.91 21.71
N SER A 19 4.20 21.62 22.19
CA SER A 19 5.20 20.85 21.43
C SER A 19 4.77 19.42 21.10
N ALA A 20 3.82 18.85 21.85
CA ALA A 20 3.25 17.54 21.55
C ALA A 20 2.59 17.47 20.15
N TRP A 21 2.27 18.62 19.55
CA TRP A 21 1.62 18.72 18.23
C TRP A 21 2.59 19.09 17.11
N ASP A 22 3.88 19.26 17.40
CA ASP A 22 4.89 19.53 16.38
C ASP A 22 4.94 18.39 15.35
N GLY A 23 4.98 18.74 14.06
CA GLY A 23 4.96 17.76 12.95
C GLY A 23 3.63 17.00 12.80
N LYS A 24 2.53 17.47 13.42
CA LYS A 24 1.20 16.87 13.31
C LYS A 24 0.21 17.84 12.68
N PHE A 25 -0.80 17.25 12.04
CA PHE A 25 -1.95 17.98 11.51
C PHE A 25 -3.11 17.97 12.49
N LEU A 26 -3.81 19.11 12.59
CA LEU A 26 -5.04 19.18 13.37
C LEU A 26 -6.12 18.32 12.71
N ARG A 27 -6.76 17.50 13.54
CA ARG A 27 -7.94 16.72 13.17
C ARG A 27 -8.93 16.76 14.32
N GLY A 28 -10.21 16.92 14.02
CA GLY A 28 -11.27 16.76 15.01
C GLY A 28 -11.28 15.35 15.58
N SER A 29 -11.41 15.24 16.90
CA SER A 29 -11.47 13.95 17.61
C SER A 29 -12.47 14.04 18.78
N PRO A 30 -13.27 12.99 19.05
CA PRO A 30 -14.14 12.95 20.21
C PRO A 30 -13.35 12.86 21.53
N THR A 31 -12.11 12.37 21.48
CA THR A 31 -11.20 12.28 22.63
C THR A 31 -9.90 13.01 22.35
N TYR A 32 -9.42 13.76 23.35
CA TYR A 32 -8.14 14.46 23.25
C TYR A 32 -6.98 13.46 23.09
N GLY A 33 -6.01 13.81 22.25
CA GLY A 33 -4.78 13.02 22.06
C GLY A 33 -4.89 11.90 21.01
N GLY A 34 -6.06 11.70 20.39
CA GLY A 34 -6.20 10.76 19.28
C GLY A 34 -5.35 11.18 18.08
N THR A 35 -4.47 10.28 17.62
CA THR A 35 -3.64 10.47 16.42
C THR A 35 -4.07 9.52 15.30
N GLY A 36 -3.53 9.74 14.09
CA GLY A 36 -3.65 8.79 12.98
C GLY A 36 -3.16 9.40 11.67
N GLY A 37 -3.32 8.63 10.60
CA GLY A 37 -2.65 8.92 9.33
C GLY A 37 -1.23 8.35 9.31
N ASP A 38 -0.61 8.43 8.14
CA ASP A 38 0.75 8.00 7.84
C ASP A 38 1.43 9.12 7.01
N SER A 39 2.74 9.06 6.83
CA SER A 39 3.43 9.87 5.82
C SER A 39 3.56 9.14 4.48
N GLN A 40 3.42 7.80 4.49
CA GLN A 40 3.64 6.94 3.35
C GLN A 40 2.33 6.38 2.78
N HIS A 41 2.12 6.58 1.49
CA HIS A 41 1.01 6.00 0.74
C HIS A 41 1.54 4.95 -0.24
N TYR A 42 0.91 3.78 -0.23
CA TYR A 42 1.09 2.74 -1.24
C TYR A 42 -0.20 1.93 -1.40
N HIS A 43 -0.30 1.23 -2.52
CA HIS A 43 -1.39 0.29 -2.76
C HIS A 43 -0.85 -1.14 -2.79
N THR A 44 -1.54 -2.05 -2.12
CA THR A 44 -1.29 -3.48 -2.23
C THR A 44 -2.22 -4.07 -3.28
N VAL A 45 -1.65 -4.82 -4.21
CA VAL A 45 -2.39 -5.55 -5.24
C VAL A 45 -2.17 -7.03 -5.01
N ASN A 46 -3.28 -7.74 -4.80
CA ASN A 46 -3.28 -9.19 -4.83
C ASN A 46 -3.59 -9.63 -6.27
N TYR A 47 -2.62 -10.30 -6.90
CA TYR A 47 -2.76 -10.75 -8.28
C TYR A 47 -3.56 -12.06 -8.30
N PRO A 48 -4.64 -12.16 -9.10
CA PRO A 48 -5.36 -13.42 -9.20
C PRO A 48 -4.46 -14.49 -9.82
N ALA A 49 -4.51 -15.70 -9.25
CA ALA A 49 -3.80 -16.85 -9.79
C ALA A 49 -4.20 -17.04 -11.26
N THR A 50 -3.21 -17.04 -12.15
CA THR A 50 -3.44 -17.24 -13.58
C THR A 50 -3.17 -18.71 -13.90
N THR A 51 -4.14 -19.36 -14.52
CA THR A 51 -3.99 -20.75 -14.98
C THR A 51 -3.80 -20.75 -16.49
N THR A 52 -2.70 -21.34 -16.97
CA THR A 52 -2.50 -21.56 -18.42
C THR A 52 -2.76 -23.02 -18.74
N THR A 53 -3.43 -23.25 -19.87
CA THR A 53 -3.63 -24.58 -20.44
C THR A 53 -2.68 -24.76 -21.61
N GLN A 54 -1.81 -25.77 -21.55
CA GLN A 54 -1.16 -26.26 -22.77
C GLN A 54 -2.09 -27.27 -23.43
N VAL A 55 -2.49 -27.00 -24.67
CA VAL A 55 -3.01 -28.04 -25.56
C VAL A 55 -1.81 -28.89 -25.99
N ALA A 56 -1.85 -30.19 -25.66
CA ALA A 56 -0.86 -31.14 -26.12
C ALA A 56 -0.69 -30.99 -27.64
N ALA A 57 0.57 -30.97 -28.11
CA ALA A 57 0.83 -31.06 -29.54
C ALA A 57 0.10 -32.29 -30.09
N ASN A 58 -0.65 -32.11 -31.20
CA ASN A 58 -1.35 -33.19 -31.88
C ASN A 58 -0.44 -34.41 -31.93
N ALA A 59 -0.91 -35.55 -31.42
CA ALA A 59 -0.13 -36.78 -31.35
C ALA A 59 0.47 -37.07 -32.73
N LYS A 60 1.78 -36.85 -32.90
CA LYS A 60 2.45 -37.23 -34.14
C LYS A 60 2.74 -38.71 -34.05
N PRO A 61 2.35 -39.52 -35.04
CA PRO A 61 2.77 -40.91 -35.07
C PRO A 61 4.29 -40.94 -35.13
N LEU A 62 4.94 -41.63 -34.19
CA LEU A 62 6.35 -41.99 -34.33
C LEU A 62 6.43 -43.01 -35.47
N THR A 63 6.84 -42.58 -36.65
CA THR A 63 7.22 -43.50 -37.74
C THR A 63 8.62 -44.06 -37.47
N GLY A 64 8.73 -44.86 -36.41
CA GLY A 64 9.89 -45.72 -36.19
C GLY A 64 9.66 -47.04 -36.92
N ILE A 65 10.60 -47.41 -37.80
CA ILE A 65 10.55 -48.67 -38.56
C ILE A 65 10.43 -49.84 -37.55
N ASN A 66 9.35 -50.61 -37.64
CA ASN A 66 9.05 -51.84 -36.88
C ASN A 66 8.45 -51.73 -35.45
N SER A 67 7.52 -50.80 -35.18
CA SER A 67 6.64 -50.91 -34.00
C SER A 67 5.16 -50.70 -34.37
N PRO A 68 4.21 -51.42 -33.75
CA PRO A 68 2.78 -51.12 -33.93
C PRO A 68 2.51 -49.67 -33.53
N PRO A 69 1.56 -48.96 -34.19
CA PRO A 69 1.31 -47.55 -33.91
C PRO A 69 0.95 -47.37 -32.44
N ARG A 70 1.89 -46.84 -31.65
CA ARG A 70 1.61 -46.42 -30.27
C ARG A 70 0.90 -45.08 -30.34
N TYR A 71 -0.41 -45.09 -30.11
CA TYR A 71 -1.18 -43.86 -29.96
C TYR A 71 -0.88 -43.28 -28.57
N TYR A 72 -0.19 -42.15 -28.50
CA TYR A 72 -0.12 -41.42 -27.23
C TYR A 72 -1.42 -40.67 -27.02
N VAL A 73 -2.06 -40.89 -25.87
CA VAL A 73 -3.17 -40.04 -25.44
C VAL A 73 -2.58 -38.65 -25.15
N PRO A 74 -3.07 -37.57 -25.78
CA PRO A 74 -2.58 -36.23 -25.47
C PRO A 74 -2.78 -35.97 -23.97
N HIS A 75 -1.67 -35.75 -23.25
CA HIS A 75 -1.69 -35.39 -21.85
C HIS A 75 -1.74 -33.87 -21.74
N THR A 76 -2.81 -33.34 -21.18
CA THR A 76 -2.89 -31.94 -20.78
C THR A 76 -2.46 -31.82 -19.33
N HIS A 77 -1.67 -30.78 -19.04
CA HIS A 77 -1.46 -30.33 -17.67
C HIS A 77 -1.68 -28.82 -17.62
N ILE A 78 -1.95 -28.34 -16.42
CA ILE A 78 -2.16 -26.93 -16.12
C ILE A 78 -0.98 -26.42 -15.29
N HIS A 79 -0.57 -25.19 -15.56
CA HIS A 79 0.27 -24.45 -14.64
C HIS A 79 -0.59 -23.44 -13.90
N THR A 80 -0.52 -23.49 -12.58
CA THR A 80 -1.04 -22.42 -11.73
C THR A 80 0.15 -21.57 -11.32
N LEU A 81 0.15 -20.32 -11.77
CA LEU A 81 1.10 -19.31 -11.28
C LEU A 81 0.44 -18.59 -10.12
N ASP A 82 1.02 -18.77 -8.93
CA ASP A 82 0.70 -17.98 -7.75
C ASP A 82 1.74 -16.87 -7.64
N ILE A 83 1.29 -15.62 -7.79
CA ILE A 83 2.15 -14.44 -7.75
C ILE A 83 1.88 -13.77 -6.41
N ALA A 84 2.94 -13.65 -5.60
CA ALA A 84 2.85 -12.97 -4.32
C ALA A 84 2.31 -11.54 -4.49
N GLU A 85 1.61 -11.07 -3.46
CA GLU A 85 1.12 -9.69 -3.42
C GLU A 85 2.23 -8.68 -3.71
N GLY A 86 1.88 -7.67 -4.50
CA GLY A 86 2.78 -6.59 -4.87
C GLY A 86 2.35 -5.27 -4.25
N ASN A 87 3.31 -4.46 -3.83
CA ASN A 87 3.05 -3.08 -3.45
C ASN A 87 3.50 -2.14 -4.57
N SER A 88 2.72 -1.08 -4.82
CA SER A 88 3.21 0.06 -5.61
C SER A 88 4.40 0.70 -4.92
N SER A 89 5.17 1.53 -5.65
CA SER A 89 6.17 2.38 -5.02
C SER A 89 5.53 3.27 -3.94
N TYR A 90 6.28 3.53 -2.88
CA TYR A 90 5.89 4.48 -1.84
C TYR A 90 5.89 5.91 -2.38
N ALA A 91 4.84 6.66 -2.07
CA ALA A 91 4.76 8.09 -2.31
C ALA A 91 4.42 8.82 -1.01
N GLU A 92 5.00 10.01 -0.84
CA GLU A 92 4.69 10.89 0.28
C GLU A 92 3.46 11.73 -0.06
N TYR A 93 2.49 11.79 0.86
CA TYR A 93 1.25 12.55 0.68
C TYR A 93 1.09 13.66 1.72
N ILE A 94 2.16 13.97 2.45
CA ILE A 94 2.18 15.08 3.40
C ILE A 94 1.90 16.37 2.60
N PRO A 95 0.83 17.12 2.95
CA PRO A 95 0.55 18.39 2.31
C PRO A 95 1.78 19.29 2.36
N LEU A 96 2.05 20.04 1.29
CA LEU A 96 3.08 21.06 1.24
C LEU A 96 2.64 22.22 2.15
N CYS A 97 2.80 22.06 3.46
CA CYS A 97 2.30 22.99 4.45
C CYS A 97 3.45 23.81 5.03
N ILE A 98 3.13 25.05 5.34
CA ILE A 98 4.01 26.00 6.02
C ILE A 98 4.27 25.44 7.43
N ASP A 99 5.53 25.47 7.88
CA ASP A 99 5.85 25.13 9.27
C ASP A 99 5.08 26.10 10.19
N VAL A 100 4.29 25.53 11.10
CA VAL A 100 3.52 26.27 12.11
C VAL A 100 3.85 25.79 13.51
N VAL A 101 3.66 26.68 14.48
CA VAL A 101 3.78 26.40 15.90
C VAL A 101 2.43 26.57 16.56
N PHE A 102 1.97 25.52 17.23
CA PHE A 102 0.76 25.55 18.03
C PHE A 102 1.08 26.03 19.44
N CYS A 103 0.27 26.96 19.94
CA CYS A 103 0.39 27.47 21.30
C CYS A 103 -0.98 27.51 21.97
N TYR A 104 -1.00 27.46 23.29
CA TYR A 104 -2.21 27.63 24.09
C TYR A 104 -2.07 28.77 25.10
N LEU A 105 -3.19 29.43 25.37
CA LEU A 105 -3.37 30.37 26.46
C LEU A 105 -4.31 29.73 27.49
N GLU A 106 -3.97 29.83 28.77
CA GLU A 106 -4.88 29.49 29.86
C GLU A 106 -5.50 30.78 30.37
N ASP A 107 -6.83 30.85 30.34
CA ASP A 107 -7.62 31.88 31.02
C ASP A 107 -7.85 31.51 32.49
#